data_AF-A0A820CJ22-F1
#
_entry.id   AF-A0A820CJ22-F1
#
_cell.length_a   1.000
_cell.length_b   1.000
_cell.length_c   1.000
_cell.angle_alpha   90.00
_cell.angle_beta   90.00
_cell.angle_gamma   90.00
#
_symmetry.space_group_name_H-M   'P 1'
#
loop_
_entity.id
_entity.type
_entity.pdbx_description
1 polymer ?
#
loop_
_entity_poly.entity_id
_entity_poly.type
_entity_poly.pdbx_seq_one_letter_code
_entity_poly.pdbx_strand_id
1 'polypeptide(L)'
;MNIHDFSREKRQLDEKLSRRESELEIIRHELNQVKEFRKKKTQMQKELEEIKEAMVSNEREHKDTIEKLEQKFFEEKMRLQQESNKKIEEIAARAQDEALKSLNETNRNVYHENVNLIDSLRMYKEELDELQKTKEQLSRLIATTSNDKELNEILIKEKIEQVQKQNYLIKELKEKIQLLETSLTQFIQEFDIERKNILEQTHIKHESLRNEIIKLQRTLELKTKEMNKIKKLAKIIIEQRTELETFFLDALQYVKKQITLNRLQYRKDAFNAYQNRMLNAHHGQGDYPRIRTFNETYRGFSTNSVFHDLEEATK
;
A
#
# COMPACT_ATOMS: atom_id res chain seq x y z
N MET A 1 89.77 -205.20 39.16
CA MET A 1 88.48 -205.33 38.47
C MET A 1 87.77 -203.98 38.57
N ASN A 2 87.34 -203.23 37.56
CA ASN A 2 87.86 -202.92 36.21
C ASN A 2 87.50 -201.42 35.94
N ILE A 3 88.25 -200.74 35.07
CA ILE A 3 88.40 -199.27 34.95
C ILE A 3 87.21 -198.53 34.26
N HIS A 4 86.12 -199.21 33.92
CA HIS A 4 85.08 -198.67 33.02
C HIS A 4 83.83 -198.08 33.69
N ASP A 5 83.54 -198.43 34.95
CA ASP A 5 82.31 -198.00 35.64
C ASP A 5 82.42 -196.63 36.33
N PHE A 6 83.60 -196.27 36.86
CA PHE A 6 83.82 -194.94 37.47
C PHE A 6 83.80 -193.78 36.46
N SER A 7 84.07 -194.04 35.18
CA SER A 7 84.08 -193.01 34.13
C SER A 7 82.67 -192.59 33.68
N ARG A 8 81.66 -193.45 33.91
CA ARG A 8 80.26 -193.19 33.54
C ARG A 8 79.54 -192.34 34.59
N GLU A 9 79.88 -192.52 35.87
CA GLU A 9 79.33 -191.75 36.99
C GLU A 9 79.81 -190.29 36.97
N LYS A 10 81.07 -190.07 36.53
CA LYS A 10 81.66 -188.73 36.36
C LYS A 10 80.92 -187.87 35.31
N ARG A 11 80.54 -188.46 34.17
CA ARG A 11 79.79 -187.73 33.11
C ARG A 11 78.38 -187.30 33.53
N GLN A 12 77.68 -188.13 34.31
CA GLN A 12 76.33 -187.78 34.77
C GLN A 12 76.33 -186.66 35.82
N LEU A 13 77.37 -186.58 36.65
CA LEU A 13 77.54 -185.48 37.60
C LEU A 13 77.90 -184.17 36.89
N ASP A 14 78.76 -184.20 35.87
CA ASP A 14 79.14 -183.01 35.11
C ASP A 14 77.95 -182.43 34.31
N GLU A 15 77.08 -183.27 33.72
CA GLU A 15 75.84 -182.79 33.06
C GLU A 15 74.84 -182.17 34.05
N LYS A 16 74.71 -182.73 35.26
CA LYS A 16 73.87 -182.14 36.31
C LYS A 16 74.42 -180.81 36.80
N LEU A 17 75.74 -180.68 36.90
CA LEU A 17 76.40 -179.45 37.32
C LEU A 17 76.20 -178.33 36.29
N SER A 18 76.38 -178.64 35.00
CA SER A 18 76.19 -177.67 33.91
C SER A 18 74.74 -177.18 33.81
N ARG A 19 73.74 -178.05 34.03
CA ARG A 19 72.32 -177.63 34.10
C ARG A 19 72.06 -176.70 35.28
N ARG A 20 72.62 -177.00 36.46
CA ARG A 20 72.52 -176.14 37.65
C ARG A 20 73.21 -174.79 37.47
N GLU A 21 74.32 -174.73 36.73
CA GLU A 21 74.99 -173.47 36.40
C GLU A 21 74.17 -172.62 35.42
N SER A 22 73.54 -173.23 34.41
CA SER A 22 72.64 -172.52 33.48
C SER A 22 71.41 -171.95 34.18
N GLU A 23 70.78 -172.70 35.09
CA GLU A 23 69.68 -172.18 35.93
C GLU A 23 70.12 -171.00 36.83
N LEU A 24 71.33 -171.07 37.39
CA LEU A 24 71.90 -170.00 38.20
C LEU A 24 72.16 -168.71 37.41
N GLU A 25 72.56 -168.82 36.14
CA GLU A 25 72.71 -167.66 35.27
C GLU A 25 71.38 -166.99 34.94
N ILE A 26 70.33 -167.76 34.65
CA ILE A 26 68.98 -167.23 34.37
C ILE A 26 68.45 -166.48 35.60
N ILE A 27 68.58 -167.07 36.79
CA ILE A 27 68.16 -166.44 38.04
C ILE A 27 68.97 -165.17 38.33
N ARG A 28 70.28 -165.16 38.03
CA ARG A 28 71.10 -163.93 38.14
C ARG A 28 70.65 -162.84 37.18
N HIS A 29 70.25 -163.19 35.96
CA HIS A 29 69.76 -162.24 34.98
C HIS A 29 68.40 -161.64 35.39
N GLU A 30 67.45 -162.45 35.84
CA GLU A 30 66.16 -162.00 36.36
C GLU A 30 66.33 -161.11 37.62
N LEU A 31 67.23 -161.47 38.53
CA LEU A 31 67.53 -160.65 39.70
C LEU A 31 68.08 -159.26 39.30
N ASN A 32 68.88 -159.18 38.25
CA ASN A 32 69.38 -157.91 37.71
C ASN A 32 68.25 -157.09 37.07
N GLN A 33 67.34 -157.70 36.31
CA GLN A 33 66.18 -156.99 35.74
C GLN A 33 65.25 -156.44 36.84
N VAL A 34 65.03 -157.20 37.93
CA VAL A 34 64.23 -156.74 39.07
C VAL A 34 64.92 -155.58 39.81
N LYS A 35 66.26 -155.61 39.94
CA LYS A 35 67.03 -154.50 40.49
C LYS A 35 66.92 -153.24 39.62
N GLU A 36 67.05 -153.37 38.31
CA GLU A 36 66.84 -152.28 37.33
C GLU A 36 65.43 -151.69 37.43
N PHE A 37 64.40 -152.53 37.47
CA PHE A 37 63.00 -152.09 37.60
C PHE A 37 62.76 -151.36 38.94
N ARG A 38 63.31 -151.87 40.05
CA ARG A 38 63.26 -151.16 41.34
C ARG A 38 63.93 -149.79 41.24
N LYS A 39 65.09 -149.69 40.60
CA LYS A 39 65.81 -148.42 40.43
C LYS A 39 65.00 -147.41 39.62
N LYS A 40 64.43 -147.84 38.47
CA LYS A 40 63.54 -147.01 37.65
C LYS A 40 62.25 -146.62 38.38
N LYS A 41 61.63 -147.53 39.13
CA LYS A 41 60.43 -147.23 39.93
C LYS A 41 60.72 -146.15 40.98
N THR A 42 61.83 -146.28 41.71
CA THR A 42 62.23 -145.27 42.70
C THR A 42 62.53 -143.92 42.04
N GLN A 43 63.20 -143.93 40.88
CA GLN A 43 63.48 -142.70 40.14
C GLN A 43 62.21 -142.03 39.61
N MET A 44 61.29 -142.79 39.03
CA MET A 44 60.03 -142.27 38.50
C MET A 44 59.08 -141.77 39.62
N GLN A 45 59.10 -142.41 40.80
CA GLN A 45 58.39 -141.89 41.98
C GLN A 45 59.00 -140.59 42.49
N LYS A 46 60.33 -140.46 42.45
CA LYS A 46 61.00 -139.22 42.83
C LYS A 46 60.70 -138.09 41.86
N GLU A 47 60.75 -138.35 40.55
CA GLU A 47 60.38 -137.37 39.51
C GLU A 47 58.91 -136.94 39.62
N LEU A 48 57.99 -137.87 39.92
CA LEU A 48 56.59 -137.54 40.15
C LEU A 48 56.39 -136.65 41.39
N GLU A 49 57.12 -136.91 42.47
CA GLU A 49 57.04 -136.08 43.68
C GLU A 49 57.65 -134.69 43.44
N GLU A 50 58.80 -134.61 42.76
CA GLU A 50 59.44 -133.35 42.36
C GLU A 50 58.53 -132.51 41.43
N ILE A 51 57.85 -133.13 40.46
CA ILE A 51 56.88 -132.45 39.59
C ILE A 51 55.67 -131.96 40.39
N LYS A 52 55.18 -132.76 41.35
CA LYS A 52 54.02 -132.41 42.17
C LYS A 52 54.34 -131.26 43.12
N GLU A 53 55.53 -131.27 43.73
CA GLU A 53 56.03 -130.17 44.55
C GLU A 53 56.22 -128.90 43.71
N ALA A 54 56.81 -129.01 42.51
CA ALA A 54 56.94 -127.90 41.58
C ALA A 54 55.58 -127.32 41.14
N MET A 55 54.59 -128.18 40.88
CA MET A 55 53.24 -127.76 40.53
C MET A 55 52.57 -126.99 41.68
N VAL A 56 52.64 -127.49 42.91
CA VAL A 56 52.08 -126.80 44.08
C VAL A 56 52.81 -125.48 44.36
N SER A 57 54.14 -125.44 44.19
CA SER A 57 54.92 -124.20 44.32
C SER A 57 54.51 -123.18 43.26
N ASN A 58 54.39 -123.59 42.00
CA ASN A 58 54.02 -122.72 40.90
C ASN A 58 52.57 -122.24 40.99
N GLU A 59 51.63 -123.07 41.47
CA GLU A 59 50.26 -122.64 41.76
C GLU A 59 50.21 -121.59 42.88
N ARG A 60 51.02 -121.74 43.94
CA ARG A 60 51.14 -120.72 44.99
C ARG A 60 51.73 -119.42 44.45
N GLU A 61 52.83 -119.49 43.70
CA GLU A 61 53.44 -118.31 43.08
C GLU A 61 52.47 -117.62 42.10
N HIS A 62 51.76 -118.38 41.28
CA HIS A 62 50.74 -117.83 40.39
C HIS A 62 49.62 -117.15 41.18
N LYS A 63 49.10 -117.78 42.23
CA LYS A 63 48.09 -117.17 43.08
C LYS A 63 48.58 -115.86 43.71
N ASP A 64 49.79 -115.85 44.26
CA ASP A 64 50.41 -114.65 44.86
C ASP A 64 50.63 -113.55 43.81
N THR A 65 51.01 -113.90 42.58
CA THR A 65 51.15 -112.92 41.49
C THR A 65 49.80 -112.34 41.06
N ILE A 66 48.74 -113.16 41.01
CA ILE A 66 47.38 -112.72 40.69
C ILE A 66 46.88 -111.76 41.78
N GLU A 67 46.99 -112.12 43.06
CA GLU A 67 46.55 -111.27 44.16
C GLU A 67 47.29 -109.91 44.16
N LYS A 68 48.60 -109.91 43.92
CA LYS A 68 49.40 -108.66 43.78
C LYS A 68 48.98 -107.83 42.57
N LEU A 69 48.64 -108.47 41.45
CA LEU A 69 48.15 -107.77 40.26
C LEU A 69 46.76 -107.17 40.51
N GLU A 70 45.84 -107.93 41.09
CA GLU A 70 44.50 -107.45 41.44
C GLU A 70 44.56 -106.27 42.40
N GLN A 71 45.42 -106.32 43.43
CA GLN A 71 45.61 -105.21 44.34
C GLN A 71 46.15 -103.97 43.61
N LYS A 72 47.17 -104.11 42.75
CA LYS A 72 47.70 -103.01 41.93
C LYS A 72 46.66 -102.43 40.99
N PHE A 73 45.85 -103.28 40.33
CA PHE A 73 44.77 -102.83 39.45
C PHE A 73 43.68 -102.10 40.23
N PHE A 74 43.35 -102.55 41.42
CA PHE A 74 42.36 -101.89 42.27
C PHE A 74 42.85 -100.52 42.74
N GLU A 75 44.10 -100.44 43.21
CA GLU A 75 44.74 -99.19 43.61
C GLU A 75 44.83 -98.20 42.45
N GLU A 76 45.26 -98.65 41.27
CA GLU A 76 45.34 -97.81 40.07
C GLU A 76 43.96 -97.37 39.59
N LYS A 77 42.95 -98.26 39.61
CA LYS A 77 41.56 -97.92 39.26
C LYS A 77 40.98 -96.90 40.22
N MET A 78 41.23 -97.03 41.52
CA MET A 78 40.83 -96.04 42.52
C MET A 78 41.54 -94.70 42.33
N ARG A 79 42.84 -94.71 42.04
CA ARG A 79 43.59 -93.48 41.75
C ARG A 79 43.05 -92.78 40.50
N LEU A 80 42.83 -93.51 39.41
CA LEU A 80 42.27 -92.97 38.16
C LEU A 80 40.85 -92.46 38.35
N GLN A 81 40.01 -93.16 39.13
CA GLN A 81 38.66 -92.70 39.45
C GLN A 81 38.69 -91.39 40.27
N GLN A 82 39.57 -91.29 41.26
CA GLN A 82 39.75 -90.07 42.04
C GLN A 82 40.29 -88.91 41.19
N GLU A 83 41.25 -89.17 40.32
CA GLU A 83 41.79 -88.17 39.40
C GLU A 83 40.75 -87.71 38.38
N SER A 84 39.94 -88.62 37.84
CA SER A 84 38.81 -88.31 36.96
C SER A 84 37.74 -87.48 37.69
N ASN A 85 37.35 -87.87 38.91
CA ASN A 85 36.39 -87.11 39.70
C ASN A 85 36.91 -85.70 40.01
N LYS A 86 38.19 -85.56 40.40
CA LYS A 86 38.82 -84.24 40.59
C LYS A 86 38.82 -83.42 39.29
N LYS A 87 39.10 -84.05 38.14
CA LYS A 87 39.05 -83.39 36.84
C LYS A 87 37.64 -82.89 36.50
N ILE A 88 36.62 -83.69 36.80
CA ILE A 88 35.21 -83.33 36.60
C ILE A 88 34.84 -82.17 37.52
N GLU A 89 35.23 -82.21 38.79
CA GLU A 89 35.00 -81.12 39.75
C GLU A 89 35.69 -79.83 39.29
N GLU A 90 36.95 -79.89 38.83
CA GLU A 90 37.66 -78.73 38.30
C GLU A 90 37.00 -78.14 37.04
N ILE A 91 36.53 -78.99 36.12
CA ILE A 91 35.84 -78.54 34.90
C ILE A 91 34.49 -77.93 35.26
N ALA A 92 33.74 -78.54 36.18
CA ALA A 92 32.47 -78.01 36.65
C ALA A 92 32.65 -76.65 37.35
N ALA A 93 33.64 -76.52 38.22
CA ALA A 93 33.97 -75.26 38.87
C ALA A 93 34.37 -74.19 37.85
N ARG A 94 35.22 -74.52 36.86
CA ARG A 94 35.60 -73.59 35.79
C ARG A 94 34.42 -73.17 34.93
N ALA A 95 33.55 -74.09 34.53
CA ALA A 95 32.36 -73.79 33.74
C ALA A 95 31.37 -72.91 34.52
N GLN A 96 31.20 -73.13 35.82
CA GLN A 96 30.39 -72.26 36.67
C GLN A 96 30.99 -70.86 36.80
N ASP A 97 32.29 -70.77 37.03
CA ASP A 97 32.99 -69.49 37.18
C ASP A 97 32.98 -68.67 35.87
N GLU A 98 33.12 -69.34 34.73
CA GLU A 98 33.00 -68.75 33.40
C GLU A 98 31.56 -68.31 33.09
N ALA A 99 30.56 -69.14 33.42
CA ALA A 99 29.14 -68.78 33.27
C ALA A 99 28.77 -67.57 34.14
N LEU A 100 29.26 -67.49 35.38
CA LEU A 100 29.06 -66.34 36.26
C LEU A 100 29.73 -65.07 35.70
N LYS A 101 30.95 -65.17 35.17
CA LYS A 101 31.63 -64.03 34.52
C LYS A 101 30.87 -63.55 33.29
N SER A 102 30.45 -64.46 32.42
CA SER A 102 29.65 -64.14 31.23
C SER A 102 28.29 -63.51 31.61
N LEU A 103 27.63 -64.03 32.65
CA LEU A 103 26.38 -63.45 33.17
C LEU A 103 26.60 -62.04 33.74
N ASN A 104 27.68 -61.82 34.47
CA ASN A 104 28.02 -60.49 35.01
C ASN A 104 28.34 -59.49 33.90
N GLU A 105 29.06 -59.92 32.86
CA GLU A 105 29.39 -59.08 31.71
C GLU A 105 28.14 -58.73 30.89
N THR A 106 27.28 -59.71 30.62
CA THR A 106 25.99 -59.47 29.95
C THR A 106 25.08 -58.56 30.77
N ASN A 107 24.97 -58.78 32.09
CA ASN A 107 24.24 -57.87 32.97
C ASN A 107 24.80 -56.45 32.90
N ARG A 108 26.13 -56.28 32.97
CA ARG A 108 26.76 -54.96 32.89
C ARG A 108 26.48 -54.27 31.55
N ASN A 109 26.51 -55.01 30.44
CA ASN A 109 26.17 -54.49 29.12
C ASN A 109 24.71 -54.04 29.05
N VAL A 110 23.77 -54.86 29.56
CA VAL A 110 22.35 -54.51 29.64
C VAL A 110 22.13 -53.26 30.52
N TYR A 111 22.84 -53.13 31.63
CA TYR A 111 22.79 -51.91 32.45
C TYR A 111 23.30 -50.68 31.70
N HIS A 112 24.43 -50.78 31.01
CA HIS A 112 24.96 -49.69 30.20
C HIS A 112 23.99 -49.30 29.09
N GLU A 113 23.40 -50.27 28.40
CA GLU A 113 22.42 -50.02 27.35
C GLU A 113 21.14 -49.38 27.90
N ASN A 114 20.63 -49.84 29.05
CA ASN A 114 19.49 -49.21 29.72
C ASN A 114 19.77 -47.76 30.11
N VAL A 115 20.96 -47.45 30.62
CA VAL A 115 21.35 -46.06 30.94
C VAL A 115 21.39 -45.21 29.66
N ASN A 116 22.02 -45.70 28.59
CA ASN A 116 22.08 -45.01 27.31
C ASN A 116 20.69 -44.79 26.70
N LEU A 117 19.79 -45.77 26.82
CA LEU A 117 18.40 -45.66 26.37
C LEU A 117 17.62 -44.62 27.19
N ILE A 118 17.80 -44.59 28.50
CA ILE A 118 17.17 -43.58 29.38
C ILE A 118 17.66 -42.18 29.00
N ASP A 119 18.96 -42.00 28.75
CA ASP A 119 19.53 -40.72 28.33
C ASP A 119 18.98 -40.29 26.96
N SER A 120 18.91 -41.22 26.00
CA SER A 120 18.33 -40.96 24.68
C SER A 120 16.85 -40.58 24.77
N LEU A 121 16.06 -41.29 25.59
CA LEU A 121 14.66 -40.97 25.84
C LEU A 121 14.47 -39.60 26.48
N ARG A 122 15.36 -39.20 27.40
CA ARG A 122 15.35 -37.86 27.99
C ARG A 122 15.57 -36.80 26.92
N MET A 123 16.58 -36.96 26.07
CA MET A 123 16.87 -36.01 24.99
C MET A 123 15.70 -35.89 24.02
N TYR A 124 15.11 -37.01 23.57
CA TYR A 124 13.96 -36.96 22.67
C TYR A 124 12.72 -36.33 23.31
N LYS A 125 12.54 -36.49 24.62
CA LYS A 125 11.46 -35.82 25.35
C LYS A 125 11.66 -34.31 25.40
N GLU A 126 12.88 -33.85 25.67
CA GLU A 126 13.23 -32.43 25.64
C GLU A 126 13.00 -31.83 24.24
N GLU A 127 13.44 -32.51 23.18
CA GLU A 127 13.22 -32.09 21.80
C GLU A 127 11.73 -32.03 21.44
N LEU A 128 10.94 -33.02 21.89
CA LEU A 128 9.49 -33.02 21.71
C LEU A 128 8.81 -31.83 22.39
N ASP A 129 9.21 -31.51 23.62
CA ASP A 129 8.69 -30.37 24.37
C ASP A 129 9.04 -29.03 23.68
N GLU A 130 10.24 -28.89 23.15
CA GLU A 130 10.65 -27.72 22.36
C GLU A 130 9.86 -27.60 21.05
N LEU A 131 9.70 -28.73 20.34
CA LEU A 131 8.92 -28.76 19.09
C LEU A 131 7.45 -28.45 19.34
N GLN A 132 6.90 -28.86 20.49
CA GLN A 132 5.54 -28.53 20.87
C GLN A 132 5.39 -27.04 21.20
N LYS A 133 6.34 -26.44 21.92
CA LYS A 133 6.34 -24.99 22.19
C LYS A 133 6.41 -24.18 20.89
N THR A 134 7.28 -24.55 19.97
CA THR A 134 7.40 -23.85 18.67
C THR A 134 6.14 -24.02 17.82
N LYS A 135 5.53 -25.21 17.80
CA LYS A 135 4.23 -25.45 17.15
C LYS A 135 3.13 -24.55 17.73
N GLU A 136 3.04 -24.42 19.05
CA GLU A 136 2.07 -23.55 19.70
C GLU A 136 2.30 -22.07 19.36
N GLN A 137 3.56 -21.62 19.38
CA GLN A 137 3.93 -20.26 18.98
C GLN A 137 3.56 -19.95 17.53
N LEU A 138 3.90 -20.85 16.60
CA LEU A 138 3.54 -20.71 15.19
C LEU A 138 2.03 -20.71 15.00
N SER A 139 1.29 -21.55 15.72
CA SER A 139 -0.17 -21.58 15.66
C SER A 139 -0.79 -20.26 16.12
N ARG A 140 -0.26 -19.66 17.20
CA ARG A 140 -0.69 -18.32 17.65
C ARG A 140 -0.37 -17.26 16.62
N LEU A 141 0.83 -17.29 16.03
CA LEU A 141 1.26 -16.31 15.05
C LEU A 141 0.43 -16.38 13.76
N ILE A 142 0.11 -17.59 13.29
CA ILE A 142 -0.81 -17.82 12.17
C ILE A 142 -2.18 -17.22 12.48
N ALA A 143 -2.73 -17.45 13.67
CA ALA A 143 -4.02 -16.90 14.06
C ALA A 143 -4.00 -15.37 14.10
N THR A 144 -2.97 -14.76 14.68
CA THR A 144 -2.84 -13.28 14.70
C THR A 144 -2.68 -12.70 13.30
N THR A 145 -1.82 -13.29 12.46
CA THR A 145 -1.63 -12.83 11.08
C THR A 145 -2.89 -13.00 10.24
N SER A 146 -3.66 -14.06 10.46
CA SER A 146 -4.97 -14.25 9.80
C SER A 146 -5.95 -13.14 10.19
N ASN A 147 -6.06 -12.84 11.48
CA ASN A 147 -6.93 -11.75 11.96
C ASN A 147 -6.49 -10.38 11.42
N ASP A 148 -5.19 -10.09 11.43
CA ASP A 148 -4.64 -8.85 10.89
C ASP A 148 -4.91 -8.73 9.39
N LYS A 149 -4.81 -9.84 8.65
CA LYS A 149 -5.15 -9.87 7.22
C LYS A 149 -6.62 -9.55 6.99
N GLU A 150 -7.54 -10.16 7.74
CA GLU A 150 -8.98 -9.89 7.62
C GLU A 150 -9.32 -8.43 7.96
N LEU A 151 -8.74 -7.88 9.03
CA LEU A 151 -8.91 -6.48 9.39
C LEU A 151 -8.38 -5.53 8.31
N ASN A 152 -7.19 -5.83 7.75
CA ASN A 152 -6.61 -5.04 6.68
C ASN A 152 -7.46 -5.11 5.40
N GLU A 153 -8.04 -6.26 5.07
CA GLU A 153 -8.94 -6.41 3.91
C GLU A 153 -10.21 -5.54 4.07
N ILE A 154 -10.79 -5.48 5.28
CA ILE A 154 -11.94 -4.62 5.57
C ILE A 154 -11.53 -3.15 5.44
N LEU A 155 -10.41 -2.74 6.06
CA LEU A 155 -9.90 -1.37 6.01
C LEU A 155 -9.62 -0.91 4.57
N ILE A 156 -9.03 -1.79 3.75
CA ILE A 156 -8.75 -1.49 2.34
C ILE A 156 -10.05 -1.27 1.58
N LYS A 157 -11.08 -2.11 1.79
CA LYS A 157 -12.40 -1.93 1.16
C LYS A 157 -13.02 -0.59 1.55
N GLU A 158 -13.03 -0.23 2.84
CA GLU A 158 -13.53 1.06 3.31
C GLU A 158 -12.77 2.24 2.68
N LYS A 159 -11.43 2.15 2.59
CA LYS A 159 -10.62 3.19 1.97
C LYS A 159 -10.88 3.31 0.46
N ILE A 160 -11.09 2.21 -0.24
CA ILE A 160 -11.48 2.22 -1.65
C ILE A 160 -12.83 2.93 -1.82
N GLU A 161 -13.83 2.60 -1.02
CA GLU A 161 -15.14 3.27 -1.07
C GLU A 161 -15.04 4.77 -0.77
N GLN A 162 -14.22 5.15 0.22
CA GLN A 162 -13.96 6.54 0.56
C GLN A 162 -13.33 7.31 -0.63
N VAL A 163 -12.32 6.73 -1.26
CA VAL A 163 -11.65 7.32 -2.44
C VAL A 163 -12.60 7.42 -3.62
N GLN A 164 -13.46 6.42 -3.86
CA GLN A 164 -14.47 6.46 -4.91
C GLN A 164 -15.47 7.62 -4.69
N LYS A 165 -15.97 7.78 -3.46
CA LYS A 165 -16.86 8.90 -3.11
C LYS A 165 -16.18 10.26 -3.31
N GLN A 166 -14.93 10.40 -2.88
CA GLN A 166 -14.16 11.62 -3.08
C GLN A 166 -13.91 11.92 -4.56
N ASN A 167 -13.58 10.91 -5.37
CA ASN A 167 -13.39 11.08 -6.81
C ASN A 167 -14.68 11.52 -7.52
N TYR A 168 -15.84 10.99 -7.10
CA TYR A 168 -17.13 11.43 -7.61
C TYR A 168 -17.37 12.91 -7.28
N LEU A 169 -17.16 13.32 -6.03
CA LEU A 169 -17.33 14.72 -5.60
C LEU A 169 -16.36 15.66 -6.33
N ILE A 170 -15.11 15.26 -6.51
CA ILE A 170 -14.11 16.03 -7.27
C ILE A 170 -14.57 16.19 -8.72
N LYS A 171 -15.13 15.13 -9.34
CA LYS A 171 -15.64 15.20 -10.70
C LYS A 171 -16.81 16.19 -10.81
N GLU A 172 -17.79 16.09 -9.91
CA GLU A 172 -18.95 16.98 -9.88
C GLU A 172 -18.53 18.45 -9.68
N LEU A 173 -17.60 18.70 -8.76
CA LEU A 173 -17.06 20.05 -8.52
C LEU A 173 -16.31 20.60 -9.74
N LYS A 174 -15.52 19.76 -10.44
CA LYS A 174 -14.84 20.15 -11.67
C LYS A 174 -15.83 20.52 -12.78
N GLU A 175 -16.88 19.73 -12.97
CA GLU A 175 -17.94 20.02 -13.94
C GLU A 175 -18.63 21.35 -13.61
N LYS A 176 -18.93 21.59 -12.33
CA LYS A 176 -19.53 22.86 -11.87
C LYS A 176 -18.62 24.06 -12.10
N ILE A 177 -17.31 23.92 -11.81
CA ILE A 177 -16.32 24.97 -12.09
C ILE A 177 -16.28 25.27 -13.58
N GLN A 178 -16.21 24.24 -14.43
CA GLN A 178 -16.19 24.42 -15.88
C GLN A 178 -17.46 25.11 -16.42
N LEU A 179 -18.64 24.77 -15.88
CA LEU A 179 -19.90 25.46 -16.23
C LEU A 179 -19.88 26.93 -15.81
N LEU A 180 -19.37 27.24 -14.61
CA LEU A 180 -19.25 28.62 -14.15
C LEU A 180 -18.24 29.42 -14.97
N GLU A 181 -17.08 28.83 -15.30
CA GLU A 181 -16.06 29.46 -16.13
C GLU A 181 -16.57 29.77 -17.54
N THR A 182 -17.29 28.83 -18.15
CA THR A 182 -17.91 29.03 -19.48
C THR A 182 -18.99 30.10 -19.45
N SER A 183 -19.88 30.09 -18.45
CA SER A 183 -20.90 31.13 -18.26
C SER A 183 -20.29 32.52 -18.01
N LEU A 184 -19.25 32.61 -17.18
CA LEU A 184 -18.56 33.87 -16.90
C LEU A 184 -17.86 34.41 -18.16
N THR A 185 -17.24 33.53 -18.94
CA THR A 185 -16.59 33.91 -20.20
C THR A 185 -17.62 34.45 -21.20
N GLN A 186 -18.78 33.80 -21.33
CA GLN A 186 -19.88 34.28 -22.17
C GLN A 186 -20.38 35.65 -21.69
N PHE A 187 -20.61 35.80 -20.38
CA PHE A 187 -21.07 37.06 -19.80
C PHE A 187 -20.08 38.20 -20.05
N ILE A 188 -18.77 37.96 -19.92
CA ILE A 188 -17.72 38.96 -20.22
C ILE A 188 -17.77 39.36 -21.71
N GLN A 189 -17.92 38.40 -22.62
CA GLN A 189 -18.02 38.67 -24.06
C GLN A 189 -19.26 39.50 -24.39
N GLU A 190 -20.41 39.15 -23.82
CA GLU A 190 -21.65 39.92 -23.97
C GLU A 190 -21.49 41.35 -23.43
N PHE A 191 -20.88 41.51 -22.26
CA PHE A 191 -20.58 42.82 -21.68
C PHE A 191 -19.66 43.66 -22.57
N ASP A 192 -18.64 43.05 -23.19
CA ASP A 192 -17.74 43.74 -24.09
C ASP A 192 -18.44 44.20 -25.38
N ILE A 193 -19.33 43.38 -25.92
CA ILE A 193 -20.15 43.73 -27.09
C ILE A 193 -21.12 44.86 -26.72
N GLU A 194 -21.83 44.75 -25.61
CA GLU A 194 -22.77 45.78 -25.15
C GLU A 194 -22.05 47.11 -24.90
N ARG A 195 -20.89 47.08 -24.23
CA ARG A 195 -20.05 48.25 -24.01
C ARG A 195 -19.62 48.91 -25.32
N LYS A 196 -19.19 48.13 -26.32
CA LYS A 196 -18.85 48.66 -27.65
C LYS A 196 -20.06 49.30 -28.34
N ASN A 197 -21.21 48.64 -28.30
CA ASN A 197 -22.45 49.18 -28.87
C ASN A 197 -22.87 50.49 -28.22
N ILE A 198 -22.80 50.60 -26.89
CA ILE A 198 -23.09 51.83 -26.16
C ILE A 198 -22.12 52.95 -26.55
N LEU A 199 -20.81 52.65 -26.62
CA LEU A 199 -19.80 53.63 -27.04
C LEU A 199 -20.05 54.13 -28.47
N GLU A 200 -20.37 53.23 -29.40
CA GLU A 200 -20.66 53.60 -30.78
C GLU A 200 -21.95 54.42 -30.89
N GLN A 201 -23.03 54.01 -30.22
CA GLN A 201 -24.29 54.75 -30.21
C GLN A 201 -24.14 56.15 -29.58
N THR A 202 -23.40 56.25 -28.48
CA THR A 202 -23.14 57.55 -27.84
C THR A 202 -22.27 58.44 -28.72
N HIS A 203 -21.28 57.88 -29.42
CA HIS A 203 -20.48 58.61 -30.39
C HIS A 203 -21.32 59.16 -31.55
N ILE A 204 -22.14 58.31 -32.19
CA ILE A 204 -23.04 58.71 -33.29
C ILE A 204 -24.02 59.80 -32.82
N LYS A 205 -24.63 59.64 -31.64
CA LYS A 205 -25.53 60.66 -31.05
C LYS A 205 -24.79 61.97 -30.76
N HIS A 206 -23.57 61.89 -30.23
CA HIS A 206 -22.77 63.08 -29.96
C HIS A 206 -22.40 63.81 -31.26
N GLU A 207 -22.02 63.10 -32.32
CA GLU A 207 -21.75 63.69 -33.62
C GLU A 207 -23.00 64.31 -34.26
N SER A 208 -24.16 63.65 -34.15
CA SER A 208 -25.42 64.20 -34.69
C SER A 208 -25.82 65.48 -33.96
N LEU A 209 -25.75 65.50 -32.63
CA LEU A 209 -26.02 66.67 -31.80
C LEU A 209 -25.03 67.80 -32.09
N ARG A 210 -23.74 67.48 -32.27
CA ARG A 210 -22.72 68.47 -32.65
C ARG A 210 -23.05 69.11 -34.01
N ASN A 211 -23.46 68.32 -34.99
CA ASN A 211 -23.88 68.81 -36.30
C ASN A 211 -25.14 69.69 -36.21
N GLU A 212 -26.09 69.32 -35.36
CA GLU A 212 -27.30 70.12 -35.10
C GLU A 212 -26.96 71.46 -34.44
N ILE A 213 -26.08 71.47 -33.44
CA ILE A 213 -25.59 72.70 -32.81
C ILE A 213 -24.97 73.64 -33.85
N ILE A 214 -24.13 73.12 -34.75
CA ILE A 214 -23.52 73.93 -35.83
C ILE A 214 -24.60 74.51 -36.75
N LYS A 215 -25.62 73.73 -37.11
CA LYS A 215 -26.74 74.22 -37.95
C LYS A 215 -27.53 75.30 -37.23
N LEU A 216 -27.87 75.10 -35.96
CA LEU A 216 -28.62 76.06 -35.14
C LEU A 216 -27.83 77.36 -34.96
N GLN A 217 -26.53 77.29 -34.71
CA GLN A 217 -25.65 78.46 -34.63
C GLN A 217 -25.68 79.27 -35.93
N ARG A 218 -25.57 78.63 -37.10
CA ARG A 218 -25.67 79.30 -38.41
C ARG A 218 -27.03 79.97 -38.60
N THR A 219 -28.12 79.28 -38.28
CA THR A 219 -29.47 79.86 -38.37
C THR A 219 -29.62 81.06 -37.45
N LEU A 220 -29.10 80.98 -36.23
CA LEU A 220 -29.13 82.07 -35.25
C LEU A 220 -28.32 83.28 -35.74
N GLU A 221 -27.15 83.08 -36.34
CA GLU A 221 -26.37 84.15 -36.96
C GLU A 221 -27.13 84.86 -38.09
N LEU A 222 -27.76 84.09 -38.99
CA LEU A 222 -28.57 84.65 -40.07
C LEU A 222 -29.76 85.43 -39.53
N LYS A 223 -30.48 84.89 -38.54
CA LYS A 223 -31.59 85.57 -37.88
C LYS A 223 -31.15 86.84 -37.15
N THR A 224 -29.97 86.83 -36.55
CA THR A 224 -29.39 88.03 -35.92
C THR A 224 -29.07 89.11 -36.96
N LYS A 225 -28.52 88.72 -38.13
CA LYS A 225 -28.27 89.65 -39.25
C LYS A 225 -29.57 90.24 -39.80
N GLU A 226 -30.60 89.42 -40.01
CA GLU A 226 -31.94 89.87 -40.44
C GLU A 226 -32.55 90.82 -39.41
N MET A 227 -32.51 90.46 -38.13
CA MET A 227 -33.00 91.29 -37.03
C MET A 227 -32.29 92.65 -36.99
N ASN A 228 -30.97 92.68 -37.20
CA ASN A 228 -30.21 93.94 -37.27
C ASN A 228 -30.61 94.79 -38.47
N LYS A 229 -30.92 94.19 -39.64
CA LYS A 229 -31.46 94.93 -40.79
C LYS A 229 -32.83 95.52 -40.47
N ILE A 230 -33.73 94.74 -39.86
CA ILE A 230 -35.06 95.20 -39.44
C ILE A 230 -34.93 96.35 -38.45
N LYS A 231 -34.06 96.24 -37.43
CA LYS A 231 -33.80 97.32 -36.47
C LYS A 231 -33.34 98.61 -37.16
N LYS A 232 -32.44 98.52 -38.15
CA LYS A 232 -31.99 99.69 -38.93
C LYS A 232 -33.13 100.32 -39.73
N LEU A 233 -33.94 99.51 -40.42
CA LEU A 233 -35.10 100.00 -41.17
C LEU A 233 -36.13 100.66 -40.25
N ALA A 234 -36.44 100.04 -39.12
CA ALA A 234 -37.34 100.60 -38.11
C ALA A 234 -36.83 101.96 -37.60
N LYS A 235 -35.52 102.08 -37.34
CA LYS A 235 -34.90 103.36 -36.96
C LYS A 235 -35.07 104.43 -38.04
N ILE A 236 -34.80 104.10 -39.31
CA ILE A 236 -34.99 105.03 -40.44
C ILE A 236 -36.46 105.47 -40.54
N ILE A 237 -37.41 104.55 -40.42
CA ILE A 237 -38.85 104.89 -40.47
C ILE A 237 -39.23 105.84 -39.33
N ILE A 238 -38.71 105.63 -38.12
CA ILE A 238 -38.94 106.53 -36.99
C ILE A 238 -38.32 107.90 -37.25
N GLU A 239 -37.10 107.97 -37.77
CA GLU A 239 -36.42 109.22 -38.13
C GLU A 239 -37.21 109.98 -39.20
N GLN A 240 -37.58 109.32 -40.31
CA GLN A 240 -38.41 109.91 -41.37
C GLN A 240 -39.77 110.39 -40.87
N ARG A 241 -40.42 109.60 -40.01
CA ARG A 241 -41.69 109.99 -39.39
C ARG A 241 -41.50 111.23 -38.50
N THR A 242 -40.42 111.26 -37.73
CA THR A 242 -40.09 112.41 -36.87
C THR A 242 -39.84 113.66 -37.71
N GLU A 243 -39.09 113.54 -38.81
CA GLU A 243 -38.85 114.63 -39.77
C GLU A 243 -40.15 115.16 -40.37
N LEU A 244 -41.05 114.27 -40.82
CA LEU A 244 -42.36 114.65 -41.34
C LEU A 244 -43.23 115.32 -40.27
N GLU A 245 -43.27 114.78 -39.06
CA GLU A 245 -43.99 115.36 -37.93
C GLU A 245 -43.45 116.77 -37.63
N THR A 246 -42.14 116.97 -37.60
CA THR A 246 -41.53 118.31 -37.42
C THR A 246 -41.86 119.25 -38.57
N PHE A 247 -41.80 118.80 -39.82
CA PHE A 247 -42.16 119.60 -40.99
C PHE A 247 -43.63 120.05 -40.94
N PHE A 248 -44.55 119.15 -40.60
CA PHE A 248 -45.96 119.50 -40.46
C PHE A 248 -46.21 120.47 -39.30
N LEU A 249 -45.54 120.29 -38.16
CA LEU A 249 -45.62 121.23 -37.05
C LEU A 249 -45.09 122.62 -37.44
N ASP A 250 -43.95 122.67 -38.13
CA ASP A 250 -43.36 123.91 -38.63
C ASP A 250 -44.25 124.60 -39.67
N ALA A 251 -44.84 123.83 -40.60
CA ALA A 251 -45.78 124.33 -41.59
C ALA A 251 -47.05 124.89 -40.92
N LEU A 252 -47.62 124.18 -39.94
CA LEU A 252 -48.77 124.67 -39.16
C LEU A 252 -48.40 125.95 -38.38
N GLN A 253 -47.20 126.00 -37.79
CA GLN A 253 -46.72 127.18 -37.08
C GLN A 253 -46.50 128.36 -38.05
N TYR A 254 -45.97 128.10 -39.25
CA TYR A 254 -45.81 129.09 -40.31
C TYR A 254 -47.17 129.64 -40.77
N VAL A 255 -48.15 128.77 -41.06
CA VAL A 255 -49.52 129.18 -41.42
C VAL A 255 -50.15 130.00 -40.30
N LYS A 256 -50.00 129.58 -39.03
CA LYS A 256 -50.49 130.34 -37.88
C LYS A 256 -49.86 131.74 -37.79
N LYS A 257 -48.55 131.85 -38.03
CA LYS A 257 -47.85 133.15 -38.12
C LYS A 257 -48.37 134.00 -39.28
N GLN A 258 -48.54 133.41 -40.47
CA GLN A 258 -49.08 134.10 -41.65
C GLN A 258 -50.51 134.59 -41.44
N ILE A 259 -51.39 133.78 -40.84
CA ILE A 259 -52.75 134.21 -40.47
C ILE A 259 -52.68 135.41 -39.52
N THR A 260 -51.79 135.37 -38.53
CA THR A 260 -51.60 136.48 -37.58
C THR A 260 -51.12 137.75 -38.29
N LEU A 261 -50.16 137.64 -39.21
CA LEU A 261 -49.66 138.76 -40.02
C LEU A 261 -50.73 139.32 -40.96
N ASN A 262 -51.45 138.46 -41.69
CA ASN A 262 -52.55 138.85 -42.57
C ASN A 262 -53.67 139.55 -41.80
N ARG A 263 -54.05 139.04 -40.62
CA ARG A 263 -55.03 139.71 -39.75
C ARG A 263 -54.55 141.09 -39.31
N LEU A 264 -53.26 141.24 -38.97
CA LEU A 264 -52.67 142.52 -38.61
C LEU A 264 -52.63 143.49 -39.80
N GLN A 265 -52.29 143.01 -40.99
CA GLN A 265 -52.25 143.80 -42.21
C GLN A 265 -53.66 144.23 -42.64
N TYR A 266 -54.63 143.32 -42.65
CA TYR A 266 -56.05 143.64 -42.89
C TYR A 266 -56.54 144.72 -41.93
N ARG A 267 -56.16 144.65 -40.64
CA ARG A 267 -56.49 145.70 -39.66
C ARG A 267 -55.90 147.06 -40.05
N LYS A 268 -54.63 147.09 -40.49
CA LYS A 268 -53.98 148.33 -40.96
C LYS A 268 -54.63 148.88 -42.22
N ASP A 269 -54.91 148.02 -43.20
CA ASP A 269 -55.50 148.43 -44.49
C ASP A 269 -56.95 148.90 -44.30
N ALA A 270 -57.74 148.21 -43.47
CA ALA A 270 -59.08 148.65 -43.10
C ALA A 270 -59.07 150.00 -42.36
N PHE A 271 -58.06 150.25 -41.51
CA PHE A 271 -57.88 151.53 -40.81
C PHE A 271 -57.54 152.64 -41.81
N ASN A 272 -56.57 152.41 -42.67
CA ASN A 272 -56.18 153.35 -43.71
C ASN A 272 -57.34 153.64 -44.68
N ALA A 273 -58.10 152.62 -45.10
CA ALA A 273 -59.27 152.79 -45.98
C ALA A 273 -60.38 153.60 -45.30
N TYR A 274 -60.64 153.37 -44.01
CA TYR A 274 -61.60 154.16 -43.24
C TYR A 274 -61.14 155.62 -43.09
N GLN A 275 -59.86 155.83 -42.75
CA GLN A 275 -59.29 157.18 -42.61
C GLN A 275 -59.26 157.93 -43.96
N ASN A 276 -58.93 157.25 -45.06
CA ASN A 276 -59.02 157.82 -46.41
C ASN A 276 -60.46 158.18 -46.78
N ARG A 277 -61.46 157.34 -46.46
CA ARG A 277 -62.88 157.69 -46.67
C ARG A 277 -63.30 158.88 -45.81
N MET A 278 -62.81 158.96 -44.57
CA MET A 278 -63.07 160.10 -43.68
C MET A 278 -62.43 161.39 -44.21
N LEU A 279 -61.22 161.32 -44.77
CA LEU A 279 -60.54 162.44 -45.41
C LEU A 279 -61.22 162.87 -46.72
N ASN A 280 -61.65 161.92 -47.56
CA ASN A 280 -62.35 162.23 -48.81
C ASN A 280 -63.69 162.93 -48.57
N ALA A 281 -64.45 162.47 -47.55
CA ALA A 281 -65.69 163.13 -47.14
C ALA A 281 -65.43 164.55 -46.59
N HIS A 282 -64.32 164.78 -45.90
CA HIS A 282 -63.91 166.11 -45.44
C HIS A 282 -63.57 167.08 -46.59
N HIS A 283 -63.06 166.58 -47.71
CA HIS A 283 -62.80 167.38 -48.92
C HIS A 283 -64.06 167.56 -49.81
N GLY A 284 -65.25 167.19 -49.31
CA GLY A 284 -66.53 167.36 -50.01
C GLY A 284 -66.81 166.35 -51.11
N GLN A 285 -65.98 165.30 -51.23
CA GLN A 285 -66.16 164.21 -52.19
C GLN A 285 -66.73 162.96 -51.50
N GLY A 286 -68.04 162.97 -51.22
CA GLY A 286 -68.81 161.84 -50.69
C GLY A 286 -69.23 161.97 -49.22
N ASP A 287 -70.06 161.04 -48.75
CA ASP A 287 -70.58 161.03 -47.37
C ASP A 287 -69.58 160.48 -46.35
N TYR A 288 -69.64 160.99 -45.12
CA TYR A 288 -68.82 160.49 -44.02
C TYR A 288 -69.14 159.02 -43.70
N PRO A 289 -68.12 158.13 -43.62
CA PRO A 289 -68.34 156.73 -43.26
C PRO A 289 -68.82 156.59 -41.81
N ARG A 290 -69.69 155.59 -41.55
CA ARG A 290 -70.15 155.26 -40.20
C ARG A 290 -68.97 154.95 -39.28
N ILE A 291 -68.98 155.48 -38.06
CA ILE A 291 -67.89 155.32 -37.08
C ILE A 291 -67.54 153.83 -36.95
N ARG A 292 -66.25 153.53 -37.16
CA ARG A 292 -65.72 152.17 -37.13
C ARG A 292 -64.66 152.05 -36.03
N THR A 293 -64.73 150.99 -35.22
CA THR A 293 -63.77 150.77 -34.13
C THR A 293 -62.64 149.83 -34.54
N PHE A 294 -61.41 150.25 -34.28
CA PHE A 294 -60.16 149.53 -34.60
C PHE A 294 -59.39 149.07 -33.36
N ASN A 295 -59.84 149.49 -32.17
CA ASN A 295 -59.21 149.14 -30.91
C ASN A 295 -59.90 147.90 -30.31
N GLU A 296 -59.09 146.92 -29.90
CA GLU A 296 -59.50 145.63 -29.39
C GLU A 296 -60.29 145.73 -28.09
N THR A 297 -59.97 146.72 -27.24
CA THR A 297 -60.67 146.95 -25.96
C THR A 297 -62.15 147.33 -26.14
N TYR A 298 -62.52 147.93 -27.28
CA TYR A 298 -63.89 148.37 -27.57
C TYR A 298 -64.63 147.46 -28.58
N ARG A 299 -64.07 146.25 -28.82
CA ARG A 299 -64.60 145.23 -29.73
C ARG A 299 -66.05 144.83 -29.42
N GLY A 300 -66.39 144.66 -28.14
CA GLY A 300 -67.71 144.19 -27.69
C GLY A 300 -68.80 145.25 -27.55
N PHE A 301 -68.46 146.54 -27.73
CA PHE A 301 -69.40 147.66 -27.52
C PHE A 301 -69.75 148.42 -28.80
N SER A 302 -69.25 147.97 -29.95
CA SER A 302 -69.47 148.59 -31.25
C SER A 302 -70.15 147.62 -32.20
N THR A 303 -71.27 148.04 -32.80
CA THR A 303 -71.99 147.29 -33.83
C THR A 303 -71.29 147.31 -35.20
N ASN A 304 -70.22 148.12 -35.34
CA ASN A 304 -69.43 148.24 -36.56
C ASN A 304 -67.92 148.22 -36.22
N SER A 305 -67.38 147.02 -36.05
CA SER A 305 -65.98 146.80 -35.65
C SER A 305 -65.24 145.94 -36.66
N VAL A 306 -63.98 146.27 -36.94
CA VAL A 306 -63.12 145.52 -37.89
C VAL A 306 -62.89 144.08 -37.46
N PHE A 307 -63.07 143.81 -36.16
CA PHE A 307 -62.91 142.48 -35.64
C PHE A 307 -64.10 141.55 -35.92
N HIS A 308 -65.28 142.07 -36.26
CA HIS A 308 -66.40 141.25 -36.73
C HIS A 308 -66.12 140.72 -38.15
N ASP A 309 -65.58 141.55 -39.05
CA ASP A 309 -65.16 141.12 -40.40
C ASP A 309 -64.13 139.98 -40.34
N LEU A 310 -63.18 140.05 -39.39
CA LEU A 310 -62.18 138.99 -39.20
C LEU A 310 -62.76 137.69 -38.63
N GLU A 311 -63.88 137.74 -37.90
CA GLU A 311 -64.59 136.55 -37.40
C GLU A 311 -65.48 135.94 -38.48
N GLU A 312 -66.15 136.78 -39.28
CA GLU A 312 -66.99 136.35 -40.40
C GLU A 312 -66.16 135.69 -41.51
N ALA A 313 -64.92 136.16 -41.74
CA ALA A 313 -63.95 135.53 -42.65
C ALA A 313 -63.35 134.20 -42.13
N THR A 314 -63.66 133.80 -40.89
CA THR A 314 -63.16 132.55 -40.27
C THR A 314 -64.25 131.51 -40.00
N LYS A 315 -65.50 131.81 -40.35
CA LYS A 315 -66.60 130.83 -40.46
C LYS A 315 -66.47 130.04 -41.75
#